data_AF-A0A7X2XQ77-F1
#
_entry.id   AF-A0A7X2XQ77-F1
#
_cell.length_a   1.000
_cell.length_b   1.000
_cell.length_c   1.000
_cell.angle_alpha   90.00
_cell.angle_beta   90.00
_cell.angle_gamma   90.00
#
_symmetry.space_group_name_H-M   'P 1'
#
loop_
_entity.id
_entity.type
_entity.pdbx_description
1 polymer ?
#
loop_
_entity_poly.entity_id
_entity_poly.type
_entity_poly.pdbx_seq_one_letter_code
_entity_poly.pdbx_strand_id
1 'polypeptide(L)'
;FTRYKGLVKYWLTFNEINMILHAPFMGAGLCFEEGENQEQVKYQAAHHELVASAMATKIAHEIDPENKVGCMLAAGQYYPNT
;
A
#
# COMPACT_ATOMS: atom_id res chain seq x y z
N PHE A 1 -6.93 11.22 -9.82
CA PHE A 1 -8.39 11.32 -9.66
C PHE A 1 -9.04 12.30 -10.65
N THR A 2 -8.68 13.59 -10.71
CA THR A 2 -9.35 14.59 -11.60
C THR A 2 -9.43 14.20 -13.07
N ARG A 3 -8.31 13.73 -13.65
CA ARG A 3 -8.24 13.36 -15.08
C ARG A 3 -9.24 12.27 -15.49
N TYR A 4 -9.58 11.38 -14.57
CA TYR A 4 -10.43 10.20 -14.84
C TYR A 4 -11.78 10.28 -14.10
N LYS A 5 -12.13 11.46 -13.59
CA LYS A 5 -13.41 11.69 -12.91
C LYS A 5 -14.57 11.35 -13.86
N GLY A 6 -15.55 10.58 -13.36
CA GLY A 6 -16.68 10.08 -14.15
C GLY A 6 -16.35 8.90 -15.08
N LEU A 7 -15.08 8.55 -15.28
CA LEU A 7 -14.66 7.38 -16.07
C LEU A 7 -14.26 6.20 -15.19
N VAL A 8 -13.65 6.46 -14.04
CA VAL A 8 -13.20 5.42 -13.09
C VAL A 8 -13.86 5.65 -11.74
N LYS A 9 -14.62 4.63 -11.29
CA LYS A 9 -15.34 4.65 -10.00
C LYS A 9 -14.60 3.92 -8.88
N TYR A 10 -13.88 2.86 -9.21
CA TYR A 10 -13.22 1.97 -8.23
C TYR A 10 -11.71 2.14 -8.32
N TRP A 11 -11.07 2.35 -7.17
CA TRP A 11 -9.66 2.66 -7.06
C TRP A 11 -8.99 1.75 -6.04
N LEU A 12 -7.75 1.38 -6.34
CA LEU A 12 -6.80 0.80 -5.40
C LEU A 12 -5.64 1.79 -5.26
N THR A 13 -5.16 1.99 -4.04
CA THR A 13 -4.03 2.88 -3.74
C THR A 13 -2.71 2.17 -3.97
N PHE A 14 -2.46 1.11 -3.21
CA PHE A 14 -1.28 0.26 -3.29
C PHE A 14 -1.70 -1.20 -3.45
N ASN A 15 -0.89 -1.97 -4.17
CA ASN A 15 -1.03 -3.41 -4.29
C ASN A 15 -0.13 -4.09 -3.25
N GLU A 16 -0.71 -4.81 -2.29
CA GLU A 16 0.02 -5.71 -1.38
C GLU A 16 1.09 -5.02 -0.51
N ILE A 17 0.75 -3.97 0.23
CA ILE A 17 1.69 -3.28 1.16
C ILE A 17 2.40 -4.27 2.10
N ASN A 18 1.72 -5.33 2.53
CA ASN A 18 2.31 -6.35 3.41
C ASN A 18 3.47 -7.13 2.77
N MET A 19 3.57 -7.15 1.43
CA MET A 19 4.67 -7.80 0.74
C MET A 19 6.00 -7.07 0.90
N ILE A 20 6.03 -5.83 1.40
CA ILE A 20 7.28 -5.16 1.79
C ILE A 20 8.08 -6.00 2.80
N LEU A 21 7.39 -6.70 3.69
CA LEU A 21 8.05 -7.53 4.72
C LEU A 21 8.74 -8.77 4.12
N HIS A 22 8.26 -9.27 2.97
CA HIS A 22 8.72 -10.49 2.31
C HIS A 22 9.64 -10.22 1.11
N ALA A 23 9.34 -9.18 0.34
CA ALA A 23 10.02 -8.78 -0.89
C ALA A 23 10.21 -7.24 -0.93
N PRO A 24 11.05 -6.67 -0.05
CA PRO A 24 11.13 -5.23 0.19
C PRO A 24 11.47 -4.38 -1.04
N PHE A 25 12.33 -4.89 -1.93
CA PHE A 25 12.64 -4.22 -3.19
C PHE A 25 11.44 -4.20 -4.15
N MET A 26 10.70 -5.31 -4.28
CA MET A 26 9.53 -5.37 -5.15
C MET A 26 8.33 -4.60 -4.58
N GLY A 27 8.15 -4.63 -3.25
CA GLY A 27 7.02 -4.00 -2.57
C GLY A 27 7.15 -2.49 -2.44
N ALA A 28 8.35 -1.98 -2.11
CA ALA A 28 8.57 -0.56 -1.82
C ALA A 28 9.88 0.01 -2.40
N GLY A 29 10.56 -0.72 -3.28
CA GLY A 29 11.82 -0.24 -3.88
C GLY A 29 12.98 -0.13 -2.89
N LEU A 30 12.90 -0.81 -1.75
CA LEU A 30 13.91 -0.70 -0.68
C LEU A 30 15.19 -1.45 -1.06
N CYS A 31 16.32 -0.74 -0.98
CA CYS A 31 17.67 -1.28 -0.95
C CYS A 31 18.27 -0.96 0.42
N PHE A 32 19.01 -1.91 1.01
CA PHE A 32 19.59 -1.74 2.34
C PHE A 32 21.09 -1.47 2.26
N GLU A 33 21.58 -0.62 3.16
CA GLU A 33 23.00 -0.38 3.38
C GLU A 33 23.56 -1.27 4.51
N GLU A 34 24.89 -1.43 4.53
CA GLU A 34 25.55 -2.22 5.57
C GLU A 34 25.36 -1.56 6.95
N GLY A 35 24.89 -2.34 7.92
CA GLY A 35 24.62 -1.86 9.29
C GLY A 35 23.20 -1.33 9.52
N GLU A 36 22.34 -1.24 8.51
CA GLU A 36 20.95 -0.83 8.71
C GLU A 36 20.11 -1.87 9.46
N ASN A 37 19.21 -1.38 10.31
CA ASN A 37 18.13 -2.20 10.85
C ASN A 37 17.04 -2.38 9.79
N GLN A 38 17.19 -3.41 8.97
CA GLN A 38 16.27 -3.69 7.86
C GLN A 38 14.82 -3.88 8.31
N GLU A 39 14.58 -4.44 9.50
CA GLU A 39 13.22 -4.65 10.00
C GLU A 39 12.54 -3.31 10.29
N GLN A 40 13.23 -2.41 11.00
CA GLN A 40 12.74 -1.06 11.24
C GLN A 40 12.47 -0.31 9.94
N VAL A 41 13.39 -0.38 8.96
CA VAL A 41 13.23 0.27 7.65
C VAL A 41 11.99 -0.27 6.93
N LYS A 42 11.80 -1.59 6.90
CA LYS A 42 10.63 -2.23 6.27
C LYS A 42 9.32 -1.77 6.91
N TYR A 43 9.22 -1.77 8.23
CA TYR A 43 8.00 -1.33 8.93
C TYR A 43 7.74 0.17 8.76
N GLN A 44 8.79 0.99 8.75
CA GLN A 44 8.64 2.43 8.49
C GLN A 44 8.15 2.71 7.07
N ALA A 45 8.65 1.96 6.08
CA ALA A 45 8.17 2.05 4.71
C ALA A 45 6.69 1.63 4.59
N ALA A 46 6.32 0.49 5.18
CA ALA A 46 4.92 0.04 5.22
C ALA A 46 4.01 1.08 5.91
N HIS A 47 4.48 1.71 6.99
CA HIS A 47 3.76 2.80 7.64
C HIS A 47 3.55 4.00 6.70
N HIS A 48 4.59 4.44 5.99
CA HIS A 48 4.48 5.53 5.03
C HIS A 48 3.47 5.22 3.91
N GLU A 49 3.45 4.00 3.37
CA GLU A 49 2.47 3.61 2.35
C GLU A 49 1.04 3.57 2.90
N LEU A 50 0.83 3.13 4.14
CA LEU A 50 -0.47 3.18 4.80
C LEU A 50 -0.97 4.62 4.97
N VAL A 51 -0.10 5.55 5.38
CA VAL A 51 -0.44 6.97 5.51
C VAL A 51 -0.69 7.59 4.13
N ALA A 52 0.12 7.28 3.13
CA ALA A 52 -0.07 7.72 1.75
C ALA A 52 -1.39 7.21 1.16
N SER A 53 -1.77 5.96 1.45
CA SER A 53 -3.04 5.36 1.07
C SER A 53 -4.22 6.15 1.65
N ALA A 54 -4.16 6.52 2.94
CA ALA A 54 -5.17 7.35 3.59
C ALA A 54 -5.26 8.76 2.96
N MET A 55 -4.12 9.39 2.66
CA MET A 55 -4.08 10.69 1.98
C MET A 55 -4.67 10.63 0.57
N ALA A 56 -4.32 9.60 -0.21
CA ALA A 56 -4.89 9.37 -1.53
C ALA A 56 -6.41 9.15 -1.47
N THR A 57 -6.88 8.41 -0.45
CA THR A 57 -8.32 8.17 -0.20
C THR A 57 -9.05 9.48 0.11
N LYS A 58 -8.47 10.33 0.97
CA LYS A 58 -9.01 11.66 1.27
C LYS A 58 -9.16 12.50 -0.01
N ILE A 59 -8.09 12.61 -0.80
CA ILE A 59 -8.08 13.38 -2.05
C ILE A 59 -9.08 12.82 -3.06
N ALA A 60 -9.21 11.49 -3.16
CA ALA A 60 -10.16 10.84 -4.05
C ALA A 60 -11.61 11.26 -3.73
N HIS A 61 -11.99 11.27 -2.46
CA HIS A 61 -13.34 11.68 -2.03
C HIS A 61 -13.56 13.20 -2.11
N GLU A 62 -12.52 14.03 -1.90
CA GLU A 62 -12.60 15.48 -2.12
C GLU A 62 -12.86 15.82 -3.59
N ILE A 63 -12.28 15.06 -4.53
CA ILE A 63 -12.45 15.25 -5.96
C ILE A 63 -13.78 14.69 -6.46
N ASP A 64 -14.17 13.51 -5.99
CA ASP A 64 -15.44 12.88 -6.32
C ASP A 64 -15.93 11.99 -5.15
N PRO A 65 -17.01 12.37 -4.46
CA PRO A 65 -17.54 11.61 -3.33
C PRO A 65 -18.10 10.22 -3.73
N GLU A 66 -18.36 9.98 -5.02
CA GLU A 66 -18.81 8.68 -5.52
C GLU A 66 -17.69 7.65 -5.71
N ASN A 67 -16.43 8.09 -5.60
CA ASN A 67 -15.27 7.18 -5.66
C ASN A 67 -15.36 6.10 -4.58
N LYS A 68 -14.99 4.87 -4.95
CA LYS A 68 -14.79 3.75 -4.03
C LYS A 68 -13.32 3.40 -4.01
N VAL A 69 -12.67 3.67 -2.88
CA VAL A 69 -11.25 3.39 -2.68
C VAL A 69 -11.10 2.20 -1.76
N GLY A 70 -10.50 1.13 -2.27
CA GLY A 70 -10.21 -0.09 -1.51
C GLY A 70 -8.71 -0.24 -1.23
N CYS A 71 -8.38 -1.11 -0.28
CA CYS A 71 -7.04 -1.66 -0.14
C CYS A 71 -6.95 -3.02 -0.84
N MET A 72 -5.74 -3.41 -1.21
CA MET A 72 -5.41 -4.74 -1.72
C MET A 72 -4.36 -5.34 -0.78
N LEU A 73 -4.60 -6.55 -0.29
CA LEU A 73 -3.71 -7.30 0.59
C LEU A 73 -3.38 -8.66 -0.03
N ALA A 74 -2.11 -9.08 0.05
CA ALA A 74 -1.74 -10.46 -0.25
C ALA A 74 -2.23 -11.35 0.90
N ALA A 75 -3.33 -12.06 0.66
CA ALA A 75 -3.93 -12.96 1.63
C ALA A 75 -3.22 -14.33 1.64
N GLY A 76 -2.96 -14.86 2.83
CA GLY A 76 -2.46 -16.21 3.03
C GLY A 76 -3.35 -16.98 4.00
N GLN A 77 -3.58 -18.27 3.73
CA GLN A 77 -4.19 -19.18 4.69
C GLN A 77 -3.08 -20.01 5.33
N TYR A 78 -3.10 -20.09 6.66
CA TYR A 78 -2.12 -20.85 7.43
C TYR A 78 -2.82 -22.06 8.05
N TYR A 79 -2.24 -23.25 7.89
CA TYR A 79 -2.70 -24.44 8.58
C TYR A 79 -1.98 -24.55 9.94
N PRO A 80 -2.66 -24.92 11.04
CA PRO A 80 -2.05 -24.91 12.38
C PRO A 80 -0.81 -25.80 12.56
N ASN A 81 -0.62 -26.79 11.67
CA ASN A 81 0.48 -27.76 11.72
C ASN A 81 1.66 -27.37 10.82
N THR A 82 1.59 -26.24 10.11
CA THR A 82 2.60 -25.78 9.16
C THR A 82 3.06 -24.37 9.47
#